data_AF-A0A8S2LEM4-F1
#
_entry.id   AF-A0A8S2LEM4-F1
#
_cell.length_a   1.000
_cell.length_b   1.000
_cell.length_c   1.000
_cell.angle_alpha   90.00
_cell.angle_beta   90.00
_cell.angle_gamma   90.00
#
_symmetry.space_group_name_H-M   'P 1'
#
loop_
_entity.id
_entity.type
_entity.pdbx_description
1 polymer ?
#
loop_
_entity_poly.entity_id
_entity_poly.type
_entity_poly.pdbx_seq_one_letter_code
_entity_poly.pdbx_strand_id
1 'polypeptide(L)'
;MDCKPKSYHVRLRIKCIICVGILTIVFIYQNIVHHRVSIQISKYYFPLCNYLSIITNNRIVFNNASYFLHHYPEFVCPQNFRNLADWVYGWPEDLFNEHMDSTMNNSYVTVPNLPHGSIIYIKPDVISSFFQRIYPYLQNEFVLITGQSDISVPNKYLAYLERSDSKVIHWFGQNGDISASESKRFTHIPI
;
A
#
# COMPACT_ATOMS: atom_id res chain seq x y z
N MET A 1 -18.47 1.43 41.07
CA MET A 1 -18.33 1.53 39.60
C MET A 1 -17.00 0.88 39.25
N ASP A 2 -17.05 -0.37 38.81
CA ASP A 2 -15.88 -1.21 38.53
C ASP A 2 -15.30 -0.91 37.15
N CYS A 3 -14.01 -0.60 37.12
CA CYS A 3 -13.21 -0.58 35.89
C CYS A 3 -12.79 -2.01 35.55
N LYS A 4 -13.25 -2.52 34.39
CA LYS A 4 -12.66 -3.71 33.74
C LYS A 4 -11.86 -3.28 32.50
N PRO A 5 -10.68 -3.86 32.25
CA PRO A 5 -9.91 -3.58 31.05
C PRO A 5 -10.58 -4.17 29.82
N LYS A 6 -10.75 -3.38 28.76
CA LYS A 6 -11.13 -3.88 27.44
C LYS A 6 -9.89 -4.47 26.78
N SER A 7 -9.90 -5.79 26.59
CA SER A 7 -8.95 -6.53 25.78
C SER A 7 -8.89 -5.97 24.36
N TYR A 8 -7.75 -5.42 23.96
CA TYR A 8 -7.50 -5.05 22.58
C TYR A 8 -6.95 -6.27 21.85
N HIS A 9 -7.82 -6.98 21.13
CA HIS A 9 -7.39 -7.96 20.16
C HIS A 9 -6.63 -7.24 19.04
N VAL A 10 -5.31 -7.37 19.05
CA VAL A 10 -4.44 -7.00 17.94
C VAL A 10 -4.86 -7.83 16.73
N ARG A 11 -5.69 -7.23 15.86
CA ARG A 11 -5.96 -7.74 14.51
C ARG A 11 -4.73 -7.49 13.65
N LEU A 12 -3.72 -8.36 13.78
CA LEU A 12 -2.66 -8.50 12.78
C LEU A 12 -3.35 -8.86 11.45
N ARG A 13 -3.52 -7.88 10.56
CA ARG A 13 -4.10 -8.14 9.24
C ARG A 13 -3.06 -8.87 8.39
N ILE A 14 -3.47 -10.05 7.95
CA ILE A 14 -2.84 -10.98 6.99
C ILE A 14 -2.25 -10.28 5.73
N LYS A 15 -2.66 -9.05 5.40
CA LYS A 15 -2.05 -8.24 4.34
C LYS A 15 -0.53 -8.04 4.53
N CYS A 16 -0.01 -7.93 5.75
CA CYS A 16 1.43 -7.72 5.97
C CYS A 16 2.25 -9.00 5.74
N ILE A 17 1.73 -10.17 6.14
CA ILE A 17 2.34 -11.47 5.86
C ILE A 17 2.21 -11.82 4.37
N ILE A 18 1.14 -11.38 3.71
CA ILE A 18 0.98 -11.55 2.27
C ILE A 18 1.83 -10.56 1.48
N CYS A 19 2.05 -9.31 1.90
CA CYS A 19 2.94 -8.39 1.18
C CYS A 19 4.42 -8.74 1.38
N VAL A 20 4.85 -9.03 2.61
CA VAL A 20 6.21 -9.53 2.85
C VAL A 20 6.37 -10.93 2.25
N GLY A 21 5.35 -11.78 2.37
CA GLY A 21 5.32 -13.11 1.76
C GLY A 21 5.31 -13.08 0.24
N ILE A 22 4.53 -12.22 -0.41
CA ILE A 22 4.51 -12.06 -1.88
C ILE A 22 5.79 -11.35 -2.35
N LEU A 23 6.33 -10.36 -1.65
CA LEU A 23 7.62 -9.77 -2.01
C LEU A 23 8.74 -10.81 -1.86
N THR A 24 8.74 -11.61 -0.78
CA THR A 24 9.73 -12.69 -0.59
C THR A 24 9.49 -13.85 -1.56
N ILE A 25 8.23 -14.21 -1.86
CA ILE A 25 7.88 -15.26 -2.82
C ILE A 25 8.21 -14.79 -4.23
N VAL A 26 7.96 -13.55 -4.64
CA VAL A 26 8.37 -13.01 -5.95
C VAL A 26 9.89 -12.95 -6.04
N PHE A 27 10.59 -12.56 -4.97
CA PHE A 27 12.06 -12.58 -4.92
C PHE A 27 12.65 -14.00 -4.98
N ILE A 28 11.98 -14.96 -4.34
CA ILE A 28 12.34 -16.39 -4.39
C ILE A 28 11.97 -16.99 -5.75
N TYR A 29 10.83 -16.63 -6.34
CA TYR A 29 10.35 -17.16 -7.62
C TYR A 29 11.22 -16.68 -8.78
N GLN A 30 11.72 -15.44 -8.73
CA GLN A 30 12.73 -14.94 -9.68
C GLN A 30 14.09 -15.65 -9.54
N ASN A 31 14.40 -16.23 -8.37
CA ASN A 31 15.63 -17.02 -8.15
C ASN A 31 15.44 -18.55 -8.32
N ILE A 32 14.20 -19.05 -8.35
CA ILE A 32 13.85 -20.48 -8.45
C ILE A 32 12.90 -20.68 -9.63
N VAL A 33 13.27 -20.21 -10.81
CA VAL A 33 12.68 -20.72 -12.05
C VAL A 33 13.33 -22.09 -12.31
N HIS A 34 12.79 -23.15 -11.71
CA HIS A 34 12.79 -24.51 -12.30
C HIS A 34 11.97 -25.58 -11.56
N HIS A 35 11.33 -25.33 -10.42
CA HIS A 35 10.47 -26.34 -9.77
C HIS A 35 9.03 -25.88 -9.55
N ARG A 36 8.09 -26.58 -10.19
CA ARG A 36 6.64 -26.45 -9.96
C ARG A 36 6.33 -26.88 -8.53
N VAL A 37 5.91 -25.95 -7.68
CA VAL A 37 5.34 -26.25 -6.37
C VAL A 37 3.84 -25.95 -6.41
N SER A 38 3.03 -27.01 -6.31
CA SER A 38 1.58 -26.93 -6.13
C SER A 38 1.25 -26.76 -4.65
N ILE A 39 0.74 -25.60 -4.26
CA ILE A 39 0.28 -25.34 -2.89
C ILE A 39 -1.19 -25.75 -2.78
N GLN A 40 -1.48 -26.82 -2.02
CA GLN A 40 -2.85 -27.15 -1.61
C GLN A 40 -3.24 -26.34 -0.37
N ILE A 41 -4.19 -25.42 -0.54
CA ILE A 41 -4.78 -24.68 0.58
C ILE A 41 -5.90 -25.53 1.19
N SER A 42 -5.71 -25.99 2.42
CA SER A 42 -6.74 -26.75 3.16
C SER A 42 -7.94 -25.87 3.54
N LYS A 43 -9.15 -26.44 3.44
CA LYS A 43 -10.44 -25.79 3.72
C LYS A 43 -10.62 -25.54 5.22
N TYR A 44 -10.19 -24.38 5.72
CA TYR A 44 -10.65 -23.85 7.00
C TYR A 44 -11.69 -22.75 6.75
N TYR A 45 -12.95 -23.02 7.15
CA TYR A 45 -14.05 -22.06 7.12
C TYR A 45 -13.88 -21.04 8.25
N PHE A 46 -13.10 -19.99 8.01
CA PHE A 46 -13.20 -18.75 8.77
C PHE A 46 -14.38 -17.93 8.24
N PRO A 47 -15.08 -17.13 9.07
CA PRO A 47 -16.03 -16.15 8.57
C PRO A 47 -15.30 -15.28 7.55
N LEU A 48 -15.68 -15.44 6.28
CA LEU A 48 -14.99 -14.84 5.15
C LEU A 48 -15.02 -13.33 5.34
N CYS A 49 -13.83 -12.74 5.49
CA CYS A 49 -13.66 -11.31 5.49
C CYS A 49 -14.27 -10.79 4.18
N ASN A 50 -15.02 -9.67 4.23
CA ASN A 50 -15.60 -9.01 3.04
C ASN A 50 -14.54 -8.62 1.97
N TYR A 51 -13.26 -8.83 2.27
CA TYR A 51 -12.09 -8.54 1.44
C TYR A 51 -11.38 -9.81 0.94
N LEU A 52 -12.11 -10.92 0.78
CA LEU A 52 -11.53 -12.09 0.12
C LEU A 52 -11.25 -11.75 -1.35
N SER A 53 -10.03 -11.95 -1.81
CA SER A 53 -9.70 -11.91 -3.23
C SER A 53 -9.31 -13.31 -3.71
N ILE A 54 -9.77 -13.65 -4.91
CA ILE A 54 -9.34 -14.84 -5.64
C ILE A 54 -8.29 -14.38 -6.65
N ILE A 55 -7.07 -14.89 -6.50
CA ILE A 55 -5.98 -14.65 -7.43
C ILE A 55 -5.94 -15.83 -8.40
N THR A 56 -6.08 -15.56 -9.69
CA THR A 56 -5.83 -16.50 -10.79
C THR A 56 -4.55 -16.11 -11.52
N ASN A 57 -4.11 -16.94 -12.47
CA ASN A 57 -2.90 -16.69 -13.26
C ASN A 57 -2.89 -15.33 -13.99
N ASN A 58 -4.06 -14.73 -14.24
CA ASN A 58 -4.16 -13.48 -15.00
C ASN A 58 -5.08 -12.42 -14.38
N ARG A 59 -5.71 -12.71 -13.24
CA ARG A 59 -6.73 -11.83 -12.64
C ARG A 59 -6.71 -11.88 -11.12
N ILE A 60 -7.09 -10.75 -10.52
CA ILE A 60 -7.49 -10.67 -9.11
C ILE A 60 -8.96 -10.29 -9.08
N VAL A 61 -9.78 -11.15 -8.48
CA VAL A 61 -11.24 -10.96 -8.34
C VAL A 61 -11.56 -10.73 -6.87
N PHE A 62 -12.23 -9.63 -6.53
CA PHE A 62 -12.67 -9.35 -5.17
C PHE A 62 -14.10 -9.85 -4.98
N ASN A 63 -14.40 -10.43 -3.81
CA ASN A 63 -15.66 -11.15 -3.52
C ASN A 63 -16.95 -10.30 -3.58
N ASN A 64 -16.88 -9.05 -4.03
CA ASN A 64 -18.02 -8.14 -4.14
C ASN A 64 -17.82 -7.03 -5.20
N ALA A 65 -16.84 -7.18 -6.10
CA ALA A 65 -16.56 -6.18 -7.14
C ALA A 65 -17.10 -6.63 -8.50
N SER A 66 -17.75 -5.72 -9.22
CA SER A 66 -18.13 -5.91 -10.64
C SER A 66 -16.93 -5.82 -11.60
N TYR A 67 -15.74 -5.53 -11.08
CA TYR A 67 -14.50 -5.40 -11.83
C TYR A 67 -13.46 -6.43 -11.38
N PHE A 68 -12.60 -6.82 -12.31
CA PHE A 68 -11.43 -7.65 -12.05
C PHE A 68 -10.18 -6.84 -12.42
N LEU A 69 -9.11 -7.02 -11.66
CA LEU A 69 -7.82 -6.44 -11.99
C LEU A 69 -7.05 -7.42 -12.86
N HIS A 70 -6.54 -6.97 -14.00
CA HIS A 70 -5.54 -7.71 -14.74
C HIS A 70 -4.27 -7.77 -13.89
N HIS A 71 -3.81 -8.99 -13.62
CA HIS A 71 -2.56 -9.23 -12.92
C HIS A 71 -1.70 -10.12 -13.79
N TYR A 72 -0.48 -9.69 -14.04
CA TYR A 72 0.51 -10.50 -14.75
C TYR A 72 1.59 -10.87 -13.74
N PRO A 73 1.52 -12.05 -13.12
CA PRO A 73 2.42 -12.44 -12.03
C PRO A 73 3.89 -12.48 -12.47
N GLU A 74 4.14 -12.65 -13.77
CA GLU A 74 5.47 -12.59 -14.38
C GLU A 74 6.04 -11.17 -14.50
N PHE A 75 5.23 -10.11 -14.34
CA PHE A 75 5.68 -8.72 -14.46
C PHE A 75 5.46 -7.95 -13.16
N VAL A 76 6.53 -7.29 -12.69
CA VAL A 76 6.45 -6.32 -11.60
C VAL A 76 6.29 -4.95 -12.24
N CYS A 77 5.09 -4.39 -12.21
CA CYS A 77 4.81 -3.04 -12.70
C CYS A 77 4.28 -2.14 -11.58
N PRO A 78 4.43 -0.80 -11.68
CA PRO A 78 3.90 0.15 -10.70
C PRO A 78 2.41 -0.06 -10.39
N GLN A 79 1.65 -0.48 -11.40
CA GLN A 79 0.23 -0.80 -11.28
C GLN A 79 -0.05 -1.93 -10.26
N ASN A 80 0.83 -2.92 -10.14
CA ASN A 80 0.69 -3.99 -9.16
C ASN A 80 0.83 -3.46 -7.72
N PHE A 81 1.74 -2.50 -7.49
CA PHE A 81 1.89 -1.89 -6.17
C PHE A 81 0.66 -1.05 -5.79
N ARG A 82 0.02 -0.38 -6.75
CA ARG A 82 -1.25 0.31 -6.51
C ARG A 82 -2.33 -0.65 -6.03
N ASN A 83 -2.42 -1.84 -6.64
CA ASN A 83 -3.41 -2.85 -6.28
C ASN A 83 -3.18 -3.46 -4.89
N LEU A 84 -1.99 -3.31 -4.31
CA LEU A 84 -1.64 -3.77 -2.96
C LEU A 84 -1.89 -2.70 -1.89
N ALA A 85 -2.11 -1.45 -2.28
CA ALA A 85 -2.34 -0.36 -1.34
C ALA A 85 -3.69 -0.48 -0.65
N ASP A 86 -3.77 -0.02 0.60
CA ASP A 86 -5.03 0.11 1.33
C ASP A 86 -5.75 1.41 0.95
N TRP A 87 -5.02 2.40 0.42
CA TRP A 87 -5.52 3.71 0.09
C TRP A 87 -4.82 4.28 -1.13
N VAL A 88 -5.55 5.03 -1.93
CA VAL A 88 -5.04 5.70 -3.12
C VAL A 88 -5.29 7.20 -3.05
N TYR A 89 -4.32 8.02 -3.49
CA TYR A 89 -4.44 9.49 -3.58
C TYR A 89 -4.04 10.00 -4.97
N GLY A 90 -4.88 10.87 -5.56
CA GLY A 90 -4.62 11.47 -6.86
C GLY A 90 -5.02 10.63 -8.07
N TRP A 91 -5.96 9.70 -7.90
CA TRP A 91 -6.51 8.86 -8.97
C TRP A 91 -8.01 9.11 -9.13
N PRO A 92 -8.61 8.87 -10.31
CA PRO A 92 -10.03 9.13 -10.55
C PRO A 92 -10.92 8.30 -9.61
N GLU A 93 -11.93 8.95 -9.04
CA GLU A 93 -12.81 8.41 -7.99
C GLU A 93 -13.53 7.10 -8.43
N ASP A 94 -13.87 6.98 -9.71
CA ASP A 94 -14.69 5.86 -10.23
C ASP A 94 -13.96 4.52 -10.37
N LEU A 95 -12.63 4.47 -10.21
CA LEU A 95 -11.83 3.26 -10.44
C LEU A 95 -11.52 2.46 -9.17
N PHE A 96 -11.65 3.08 -7.99
CA PHE A 96 -11.28 2.46 -6.71
C PHE A 96 -12.28 2.84 -5.63
N ASN A 97 -12.62 1.93 -4.72
CA ASN A 97 -13.53 2.24 -3.61
C ASN A 97 -12.81 2.87 -2.40
N GLU A 98 -11.48 2.90 -2.41
CA GLU A 98 -10.64 3.27 -1.26
C GLU A 98 -9.78 4.51 -1.59
N HIS A 99 -10.42 5.67 -1.62
CA HIS A 99 -9.76 6.96 -1.88
C HIS A 99 -9.47 7.73 -0.60
N MET A 100 -8.34 8.44 -0.60
CA MET A 100 -8.07 9.47 0.38
C MET A 100 -8.60 10.81 -0.10
N ASP A 101 -9.81 11.14 0.32
CA ASP A 101 -10.38 12.46 0.08
C ASP A 101 -10.25 13.33 1.32
N SER A 102 -9.80 14.56 1.11
CA SER A 102 -10.03 15.63 2.07
C SER A 102 -11.34 16.32 1.70
N THR A 103 -12.46 15.91 2.31
CA THR A 103 -13.67 16.73 2.23
C THR A 103 -13.45 17.97 3.11
N MET A 104 -13.36 19.15 2.48
CA MET A 104 -13.36 20.43 3.20
C MET A 104 -14.81 20.83 3.48
N ASN A 105 -15.32 20.47 4.65
CA ASN A 105 -16.58 21.02 5.15
C ASN A 105 -16.26 22.02 6.26
N ASN A 106 -16.65 23.28 6.08
CA ASN A 106 -16.58 24.34 7.10
C ASN A 106 -15.24 24.41 7.84
N SER A 107 -14.12 24.51 7.11
CA SER A 107 -12.75 24.64 7.64
C SER A 107 -12.09 23.37 8.22
N TYR A 108 -12.75 22.22 8.16
CA TYR A 108 -12.17 20.94 8.62
C TYR A 108 -11.84 20.01 7.46
N VAL A 109 -10.63 19.46 7.46
CA VAL A 109 -10.19 18.39 6.55
C VAL A 109 -10.49 17.06 7.25
N THR A 110 -11.47 16.32 6.73
CA THR A 110 -11.72 14.95 7.21
C THR A 110 -10.78 14.00 6.48
N VAL A 111 -9.96 13.25 7.22
CA VAL A 111 -9.07 12.21 6.68
C VAL A 111 -9.42 10.89 7.35
N PRO A 112 -9.48 9.77 6.63
CA PRO A 112 -9.76 8.47 7.23
C PRO A 112 -8.76 8.15 8.36
N ASN A 113 -9.28 7.58 9.46
CA ASN A 113 -8.42 7.09 10.53
C ASN A 113 -7.73 5.79 10.08
N LEU A 114 -6.49 5.91 9.62
CA LEU A 114 -5.71 4.80 9.08
C LEU A 114 -5.18 3.90 10.20
N PRO A 115 -5.29 2.57 10.10
CA PRO A 115 -4.48 1.67 10.91
C PRO A 115 -2.98 1.94 10.76
N HIS A 116 -2.20 1.77 11.83
CA HIS A 116 -0.75 1.79 11.73
C HIS A 116 -0.27 0.71 10.74
N GLY A 117 0.67 1.09 9.87
CA GLY A 117 1.20 0.24 8.81
C GLY A 117 0.33 0.17 7.54
N SER A 118 -0.72 1.01 7.42
CA SER A 118 -1.47 1.13 6.17
C SER A 118 -0.55 1.49 5.00
N ILE A 119 -0.88 0.98 3.82
CA ILE A 119 -0.15 1.29 2.58
C ILE A 119 -0.92 2.36 1.81
N ILE A 120 -0.26 3.49 1.52
CA ILE A 120 -0.83 4.58 0.73
C ILE A 120 -0.11 4.64 -0.61
N TYR A 121 -0.85 4.55 -1.72
CA TYR A 121 -0.34 4.76 -3.06
C TYR A 121 -0.68 6.17 -3.56
N ILE A 122 0.33 6.90 -4.01
CA ILE A 122 0.18 8.30 -4.42
C ILE A 122 0.69 8.48 -5.85
N LYS A 123 -0.10 9.18 -6.67
CA LYS A 123 0.36 9.63 -7.98
C LYS A 123 1.44 10.74 -7.80
N PRO A 124 2.64 10.61 -8.39
CA PRO A 124 3.75 11.54 -8.13
C PRO A 124 3.46 13.02 -8.41
N ASP A 125 2.60 13.35 -9.36
CA ASP A 125 2.22 14.73 -9.71
C ASP A 125 1.44 15.45 -8.60
N VAL A 126 0.74 14.71 -7.72
CA VAL A 126 -0.03 15.29 -6.60
C VAL A 126 0.68 15.18 -5.25
N ILE A 127 1.92 14.70 -5.22
CA ILE A 127 2.63 14.42 -3.95
C ILE A 127 2.81 15.69 -3.08
N SER A 128 2.98 16.85 -3.73
CA SER A 128 3.02 18.15 -3.02
C SER A 128 1.72 18.40 -2.27
N SER A 129 0.59 18.17 -2.95
CA SER A 129 -0.74 18.36 -2.36
C SER A 129 -0.98 17.39 -1.22
N PHE A 130 -0.55 16.14 -1.36
CA PHE A 130 -0.65 15.14 -0.29
C PHE A 130 0.08 15.61 0.98
N PHE A 131 1.36 15.99 0.86
CA PHE A 131 2.15 16.39 2.02
C PHE A 131 1.65 17.69 2.67
N GLN A 132 1.00 18.58 1.89
CA GLN A 132 0.43 19.82 2.41
C GLN A 132 -0.96 19.64 3.02
N ARG A 133 -1.81 18.78 2.44
CA ARG A 133 -3.24 18.74 2.75
C ARG A 133 -3.69 17.48 3.49
N ILE A 134 -2.99 16.37 3.36
CA ILE A 134 -3.39 15.08 3.95
C ILE A 134 -2.43 14.69 5.07
N TYR A 135 -1.13 14.66 4.77
CA TYR A 135 -0.09 14.23 5.70
C TYR A 135 -0.12 14.88 7.10
N PRO A 136 -0.42 16.19 7.26
CA PRO A 136 -0.49 16.81 8.59
C PRO A 136 -1.56 16.18 9.50
N TYR A 137 -2.66 15.71 8.91
CA TYR A 137 -3.82 15.18 9.63
C TYR A 137 -3.73 13.68 9.91
N LEU A 138 -2.86 12.95 9.21
CA LEU A 138 -2.59 11.53 9.50
C LEU A 138 -2.03 11.38 10.91
N GLN A 139 -2.54 10.44 11.69
CA GLN A 139 -2.06 10.21 13.07
C GLN A 139 -1.13 9.00 13.18
N ASN A 140 -1.39 7.98 12.37
CA ASN A 140 -0.65 6.72 12.42
C ASN A 140 0.41 6.66 11.33
N GLU A 141 1.48 5.92 11.61
CA GLU A 141 2.55 5.69 10.64
C GLU A 141 2.09 4.75 9.53
N PHE A 142 2.62 4.93 8.33
CA PHE A 142 2.17 4.25 7.11
C PHE A 142 3.34 3.97 6.16
N VAL A 143 3.15 3.04 5.24
CA VAL A 143 4.07 2.80 4.11
C VAL A 143 3.62 3.64 2.93
N LEU A 144 4.54 4.38 2.33
CA LEU A 144 4.28 5.21 1.16
C LEU A 144 4.73 4.51 -0.12
N ILE A 145 3.89 4.51 -1.14
CA ILE A 145 4.23 4.06 -2.48
C ILE A 145 3.92 5.18 -3.47
N THR A 146 4.85 5.45 -4.37
CA THR A 146 4.66 6.41 -5.47
C THR A 146 5.15 5.82 -6.78
N GLY A 147 4.36 5.93 -7.83
CA GLY A 147 4.75 5.47 -9.15
C GLY A 147 3.72 5.79 -10.22
N GLN A 148 3.92 5.24 -11.41
CA GLN A 148 3.11 5.45 -12.60
C GLN A 148 3.14 6.91 -13.09
N SER A 149 4.35 7.48 -13.13
CA SER A 149 4.65 8.81 -13.66
C SER A 149 6.14 8.90 -13.99
N ASP A 150 6.52 9.80 -14.90
CA ASP A 150 7.91 10.12 -15.22
C ASP A 150 8.58 11.04 -14.17
N ILE A 151 7.83 11.47 -13.16
CA ILE A 151 8.33 12.33 -12.08
C ILE A 151 9.16 11.50 -11.10
N SER A 152 10.41 11.92 -10.88
CA SER A 152 11.28 11.36 -9.86
C SER A 152 10.87 11.72 -8.44
N VAL A 153 11.07 10.77 -7.53
CA VAL A 153 10.76 10.84 -6.10
C VAL A 153 11.90 10.18 -5.32
N PRO A 154 12.21 10.56 -4.08
CA PRO A 154 11.48 11.50 -3.25
C PRO A 154 11.79 12.97 -3.58
N ASN A 155 12.81 13.28 -4.39
CA ASN A 155 13.17 14.66 -4.77
C ASN A 155 13.25 15.57 -3.54
N LYS A 156 12.72 16.79 -3.62
CA LYS A 156 12.61 17.76 -2.53
C LYS A 156 11.76 17.30 -1.34
N TYR A 157 11.08 16.15 -1.44
CA TYR A 157 10.25 15.60 -0.36
C TYR A 157 10.98 14.58 0.52
N LEU A 158 12.26 14.30 0.28
CA LEU A 158 13.06 13.41 1.12
C LEU A 158 13.00 13.78 2.61
N ALA A 159 12.92 15.08 2.94
CA ALA A 159 12.80 15.55 4.31
C ALA A 159 11.55 15.01 5.04
N TYR A 160 10.45 14.71 4.33
CA TYR A 160 9.28 14.09 4.94
C TYR A 160 9.53 12.65 5.38
N LEU A 161 10.48 11.96 4.74
CA LEU A 161 10.89 10.61 5.09
C LEU A 161 11.89 10.63 6.26
N GLU A 162 12.88 11.51 6.22
CA GLU A 162 14.03 11.45 7.15
C GLU A 162 13.85 12.21 8.46
N ARG A 163 12.84 13.08 8.57
CA ARG A 163 12.56 13.81 9.82
C ARG A 163 12.21 12.88 10.98
N SER A 164 12.57 13.27 12.20
CA SER A 164 12.36 12.48 13.42
C SER A 164 10.89 12.23 13.76
N ASP A 165 10.00 13.13 13.33
CA ASP A 165 8.53 13.01 13.47
C ASP A 165 7.88 12.47 12.19
N SER A 166 8.63 11.75 11.35
CA SER A 166 8.08 11.20 10.10
C SER A 166 7.06 10.11 10.41
N LYS A 167 5.87 10.24 9.81
CA LYS A 167 4.83 9.21 9.77
C LYS A 167 5.05 8.19 8.65
N VAL A 168 6.06 8.37 7.78
CA VAL A 168 6.33 7.48 6.66
C VAL A 168 7.30 6.40 7.12
N ILE A 169 6.84 5.18 7.39
CA ILE A 169 7.69 4.06 7.85
C ILE A 169 8.80 3.79 6.81
N HIS A 170 8.38 3.59 5.57
CA HIS A 170 9.22 3.32 4.41
C HIS A 170 8.55 3.87 3.16
N TRP A 171 9.34 4.26 2.16
CA TRP A 171 8.86 4.81 0.90
C TRP A 171 9.41 4.00 -0.28
N PHE A 172 8.51 3.37 -1.02
CA PHE A 172 8.79 2.75 -2.31
C PHE A 172 8.47 3.72 -3.46
N GLY A 173 9.45 4.09 -4.27
CA GLY A 173 9.29 5.08 -5.33
C GLY A 173 9.79 4.60 -6.70
N GLN A 174 9.00 4.80 -7.75
CA GLN A 174 9.47 4.69 -9.13
C GLN A 174 10.33 5.91 -9.50
N ASN A 175 11.31 5.75 -10.38
CA ASN A 175 12.19 6.82 -10.85
C ASN A 175 12.95 7.51 -9.70
N GLY A 176 13.49 6.71 -8.78
CA GLY A 176 14.18 7.23 -7.62
C GLY A 176 15.34 8.15 -7.98
N ASP A 177 15.42 9.34 -7.39
CA ASP A 177 16.50 10.32 -7.64
C ASP A 177 17.55 10.36 -6.53
N ILE A 178 17.52 9.40 -5.62
CA ILE A 178 18.50 9.26 -4.53
C ILE A 178 19.19 7.90 -4.55
N SER A 179 20.42 7.86 -4.09
CA SER A 179 21.19 6.63 -3.87
C SER A 179 20.72 5.87 -2.61
N ALA A 180 20.97 4.56 -2.56
CA ALA A 180 20.66 3.74 -1.39
C ALA A 180 21.44 4.15 -0.12
N SER A 181 22.52 4.92 -0.26
CA SER A 181 23.28 5.49 0.85
C SER A 181 22.62 6.72 1.48
N GLU A 182 21.77 7.44 0.74
CA GLU A 182 21.12 8.67 1.23
C GLU A 182 19.96 8.38 2.18
N SER A 183 19.26 7.25 1.99
CA SER A 183 18.18 6.82 2.88
C SER A 183 18.08 5.30 2.93
N LYS A 184 18.02 4.76 4.15
CA LYS A 184 17.69 3.35 4.39
C LYS A 184 16.18 3.08 4.33
N ARG A 185 15.37 4.13 4.30
CA ARG A 185 13.90 4.10 4.34
C ARG A 185 13.27 4.34 2.97
N PHE A 186 14.10 4.49 1.92
CA PHE A 186 13.66 4.60 0.54
C PHE A 186 14.07 3.38 -0.27
N THR A 187 13.20 2.89 -1.15
CA THR A 187 13.51 1.80 -2.07
C THR A 187 12.96 2.10 -3.45
N HIS A 188 13.82 1.92 -4.44
CA HIS A 188 13.45 2.06 -5.84
C HIS A 188 12.51 0.92 -6.27
N ILE A 189 11.42 1.27 -6.92
CA ILE A 189 10.53 0.31 -7.57
C ILE A 189 11.00 0.10 -9.01
N PRO A 190 11.02 -1.15 -9.53
CA PRO A 190 11.31 -1.41 -10.94
C PRO A 190 10.38 -0.66 -11.90
N ILE A 191 10.93 -0.24 -13.04
CA ILE A 191 10.19 0.33 -14.17
C ILE A 191 9.80 -0.79 -15.12
#